data_AF-A0A495QBY9-F1
#
_entry.id   AF-A0A495QBY9-F1
#
_cell.length_a   1.000
_cell.length_b   1.000
_cell.length_c   1.000
_cell.angle_alpha   90.00
_cell.angle_beta   90.00
_cell.angle_gamma   90.00
#
_symmetry.space_group_name_H-M   'P 1'
#
loop_
_entity.id
_entity.type
_entity.pdbx_description
1 polymer ?
#
loop_
_entity_poly.entity_id
_entity_poly.type
_entity_poly.pdbx_seq_one_letter_code
_entity_poly.pdbx_strand_id
1 'polypeptide(L)'
;MPGLQCVGTSATMAKGATFAEARMRIAAVASRLFGADVRPDRVIGETLRRATTETDPSPDDLRAAMTAVLEQGPARAYEARTADPLFGWIETTFGLRTEDDRFVRRRPRTLPSAAGDMAAFAHEPGDSTAPFVWDEGRRFAMQAEFDAAYSHLYGVSRDDADYIMDSFGAFRRNDPERFARTKTPISDVYDAMAQAMETGEPYETILDPPRRRAAPSRQVGADGQEMPAALVRVELVQGH
;
A
#
# COMPACT_ATOMS: atom_id res chain seq x y z
N MET A 1 -11.97 3.70 -44.33
CA MET A 1 -12.42 3.92 -42.94
C MET A 1 -12.37 5.43 -42.69
N PRO A 2 -13.48 6.13 -42.37
CA PRO A 2 -13.41 7.53 -41.98
C PRO A 2 -12.50 7.66 -40.74
N GLY A 3 -11.62 8.67 -40.74
CA GLY A 3 -10.63 8.87 -39.67
C GLY A 3 -11.28 9.29 -38.37
N LEU A 4 -11.31 8.39 -37.38
CA LEU A 4 -11.78 8.69 -36.03
C LEU A 4 -10.78 9.65 -35.35
N GLN A 5 -11.21 10.87 -35.05
CA GLN A 5 -10.40 11.85 -34.32
C GLN A 5 -10.80 11.83 -32.84
N CYS A 6 -9.89 11.37 -31.99
CA CYS A 6 -10.07 11.35 -30.53
C CYS A 6 -9.39 12.57 -29.91
N VAL A 7 -10.12 13.31 -29.05
CA VAL A 7 -9.57 14.42 -28.28
C VAL A 7 -9.63 14.06 -26.79
N GLY A 8 -8.47 13.97 -26.14
CA GLY A 8 -8.39 13.76 -24.70
C GLY A 8 -8.60 15.08 -23.94
N THR A 9 -9.47 15.08 -22.93
CA THR A 9 -9.62 16.21 -22.01
C THR A 9 -9.07 15.84 -20.63
N SER A 10 -8.36 16.75 -19.97
CA SER A 10 -7.96 16.55 -18.57
C SER A 10 -9.20 16.44 -17.67
N ALA A 11 -9.12 15.56 -16.67
CA ALA A 11 -10.23 15.02 -15.86
C ALA A 11 -11.02 16.05 -15.02
N THR A 12 -10.73 17.34 -15.13
CA THR A 12 -11.18 18.37 -14.18
C THR A 12 -12.57 18.96 -14.49
N MET A 13 -13.13 18.73 -15.68
CA MET A 13 -14.41 19.31 -16.11
C MET A 13 -15.65 18.47 -15.76
N ALA A 14 -15.47 17.22 -15.36
CA ALA A 14 -16.55 16.25 -15.18
C ALA A 14 -17.06 16.24 -13.73
N LYS A 15 -17.58 17.36 -13.22
CA LYS A 15 -18.43 17.32 -12.03
C LYS A 15 -19.88 17.25 -12.50
N GLY A 16 -20.52 16.10 -12.31
CA GLY A 16 -21.95 15.83 -12.46
C GLY A 16 -22.41 14.93 -11.31
N ALA A 17 -23.71 14.94 -10.98
CA ALA A 17 -24.23 14.03 -9.95
C ALA A 17 -24.25 12.57 -10.45
N THR A 18 -24.39 12.38 -11.77
CA THR A 18 -24.35 11.08 -12.46
C THR A 18 -23.44 11.12 -13.69
N PHE A 19 -23.09 9.94 -14.22
CA PHE A 19 -22.32 9.83 -15.46
C PHE A 19 -23.05 10.45 -16.66
N ALA A 20 -24.36 10.28 -16.77
CA ALA A 20 -25.17 10.85 -17.85
C ALA A 20 -25.12 12.39 -17.84
N GLU A 21 -25.26 13.00 -16.66
CA GLU A 21 -25.11 14.45 -16.51
C GLU A 21 -23.71 14.94 -16.85
N ALA A 22 -22.67 14.20 -16.43
CA ALA A 22 -21.30 14.52 -16.78
C ALA A 22 -21.10 14.52 -18.31
N ARG A 23 -21.64 13.51 -19.02
CA ARG A 23 -21.58 13.46 -20.49
C ARG A 23 -22.29 14.64 -21.15
N MET A 24 -23.47 15.03 -20.67
CA MET A 24 -24.20 16.19 -21.20
C MET A 24 -23.40 17.49 -21.03
N ARG A 25 -22.78 17.69 -19.86
CA ARG A 25 -21.96 18.88 -19.59
C ARG A 25 -20.70 18.90 -20.45
N ILE A 26 -19.99 17.79 -20.54
CA ILE A 26 -18.78 17.67 -21.36
C ILE A 26 -19.11 17.90 -22.84
N ALA A 27 -20.19 17.30 -23.34
CA ALA A 27 -20.69 17.51 -24.69
C ALA A 27 -20.96 19.01 -24.97
N ALA A 28 -21.68 19.69 -24.08
CA ALA A 28 -21.96 21.11 -24.23
C ALA A 28 -20.69 21.98 -24.26
N VAL A 29 -19.70 21.66 -23.41
CA VAL A 29 -18.40 22.36 -23.40
C VAL A 29 -17.62 22.08 -24.68
N ALA A 30 -17.53 20.82 -25.10
CA ALA A 30 -16.83 20.42 -26.32
C ALA A 30 -17.47 21.07 -27.56
N SER A 31 -18.80 21.11 -27.65
CA SER A 31 -19.50 21.75 -28.76
C SER A 31 -19.18 23.24 -28.87
N ARG A 32 -19.10 23.93 -27.73
CA ARG A 32 -18.69 25.35 -27.68
C ARG A 32 -17.24 25.55 -28.06
N LEU A 33 -16.35 24.67 -27.61
CA LEU A 33 -14.90 24.77 -27.87
C LEU A 33 -14.55 24.50 -29.34
N PHE A 34 -15.20 23.50 -29.95
CA PHE A 34 -14.90 23.06 -31.31
C PHE A 34 -15.82 23.63 -32.38
N GLY A 35 -16.89 24.35 -31.99
CA GLY A 35 -17.86 24.93 -32.92
C GLY A 35 -18.65 23.89 -33.72
N ALA A 36 -18.70 22.65 -33.24
CA ALA A 36 -19.36 21.52 -33.90
C ALA A 36 -20.23 20.75 -32.89
N ASP A 37 -21.34 20.15 -33.34
CA ASP A 37 -22.22 19.38 -32.44
C ASP A 37 -21.54 18.09 -31.95
N VAL A 38 -21.16 18.09 -30.67
CA VAL A 38 -20.69 16.92 -29.94
C VAL A 38 -21.85 16.34 -29.14
N ARG A 39 -22.36 15.19 -29.58
CA ARG A 39 -23.43 14.48 -28.87
C ARG A 39 -22.93 13.83 -27.57
N PRO A 40 -23.74 13.77 -26.50
CA PRO A 40 -23.38 13.09 -25.24
C PRO A 40 -22.94 11.63 -25.45
N ASP A 41 -23.55 10.90 -26.39
CA ASP A 41 -23.19 9.52 -26.71
C ASP A 41 -21.77 9.36 -27.30
N ARG A 42 -21.16 10.46 -27.78
CA ARG A 42 -19.76 10.50 -28.26
C ARG A 42 -18.75 10.87 -27.17
N VAL A 43 -19.21 11.26 -25.98
CA VAL A 43 -18.35 11.45 -24.82
C VAL A 43 -18.04 10.09 -24.20
N ILE A 44 -16.76 9.70 -24.22
CA ILE A 44 -16.26 8.45 -23.66
C ILE A 44 -15.62 8.76 -22.30
N GLY A 45 -16.01 8.02 -21.26
CA GLY A 45 -15.41 8.09 -19.92
C GLY A 45 -14.70 6.78 -19.55
N GLU A 46 -14.16 6.69 -18.33
CA GLU A 46 -13.48 5.47 -17.86
C GLU A 46 -14.47 4.32 -17.66
N THR A 47 -14.16 3.14 -18.19
CA THR A 47 -14.91 1.91 -17.88
C THR A 47 -14.06 1.07 -16.94
N LEU A 48 -14.59 0.80 -15.75
CA LEU A 48 -13.91 0.01 -14.73
C LEU A 48 -14.44 -1.43 -14.76
N ARG A 49 -13.56 -2.37 -14.43
CA ARG A 49 -13.89 -3.77 -14.18
C ARG A 49 -13.29 -4.17 -12.84
N ARG A 50 -13.97 -5.06 -12.12
CA ARG A 50 -13.38 -5.70 -10.94
C ARG A 50 -12.19 -6.56 -11.36
N ALA A 51 -11.14 -6.51 -10.56
CA ALA A 51 -10.00 -7.40 -10.68
C ALA A 51 -10.24 -8.70 -9.90
N THR A 52 -11.00 -8.63 -8.80
CA THR A 52 -11.29 -9.79 -7.96
C THR A 52 -12.61 -10.44 -8.34
N THR A 53 -12.74 -11.72 -7.99
CA THR A 53 -14.03 -12.40 -7.98
C THR A 53 -14.96 -11.69 -7.00
N GLU A 54 -16.20 -11.44 -7.42
CA GLU A 54 -17.23 -10.93 -6.54
C GLU A 54 -17.69 -12.03 -5.60
N THR A 55 -17.45 -11.80 -4.31
CA THR A 55 -17.84 -12.71 -3.22
C THR A 55 -18.52 -11.89 -2.13
N ASP A 56 -19.38 -12.54 -1.35
CA ASP A 56 -19.91 -12.02 -0.09
C ASP A 56 -19.35 -12.89 1.04
N PRO A 57 -18.06 -12.69 1.39
CA PRO A 57 -17.38 -13.60 2.31
C PRO A 57 -17.93 -13.42 3.71
N SER A 58 -18.14 -14.54 4.41
CA SER A 58 -18.52 -14.51 5.81
C SER A 58 -17.38 -13.92 6.67
N PRO A 59 -17.68 -13.46 7.91
CA PRO A 59 -16.65 -13.09 8.88
C PRO A 59 -15.55 -14.15 9.05
N ASP A 60 -15.93 -15.43 9.01
CA ASP A 60 -15.01 -16.55 9.17
C ASP A 60 -14.12 -16.75 7.94
N ASP A 61 -14.66 -16.56 6.73
CA ASP A 61 -13.89 -16.60 5.47
C ASP A 61 -12.83 -15.49 5.45
N LEU A 62 -13.20 -14.28 5.87
CA LEU A 62 -12.28 -13.15 5.98
C LEU A 62 -11.21 -13.40 7.03
N ARG A 63 -11.58 -13.94 8.21
CA ARG A 63 -10.62 -14.28 9.26
C ARG A 63 -9.63 -15.34 8.79
N ALA A 64 -10.10 -16.39 8.11
CA ALA A 64 -9.24 -17.43 7.55
C ALA A 64 -8.28 -16.86 6.49
N ALA A 65 -8.76 -16.01 5.58
CA ALA A 65 -7.94 -15.34 4.57
C ALA A 65 -6.87 -14.44 5.21
N MET A 66 -7.24 -13.65 6.23
CA MET A 66 -6.32 -12.81 6.99
C MET A 66 -5.24 -13.65 7.68
N THR A 67 -5.62 -14.72 8.38
CA THR A 67 -4.67 -15.64 9.03
C THR A 67 -3.71 -16.23 8.02
N ALA A 68 -4.20 -16.67 6.86
CA ALA A 68 -3.34 -17.24 5.82
C ALA A 68 -2.34 -16.22 5.24
N VAL A 69 -2.74 -14.95 5.08
CA VAL A 69 -1.84 -13.87 4.64
C VAL A 69 -0.82 -13.50 5.72
N LEU A 70 -1.22 -13.52 6.99
CA LEU A 70 -0.28 -13.33 8.09
C LEU A 70 0.76 -14.45 8.08
N GLU A 71 0.32 -15.72 8.03
CA GLU A 71 1.15 -16.95 8.06
C GLU A 71 2.11 -17.09 6.88
N GLN A 72 1.63 -16.83 5.67
CA GLN A 72 2.35 -17.16 4.44
C GLN A 72 2.92 -15.92 3.74
N GLY A 73 2.58 -14.73 4.25
CA GLY A 73 2.86 -13.46 3.59
C GLY A 73 1.86 -13.12 2.47
N PRO A 74 1.86 -11.87 2.00
CA PRO A 74 0.96 -11.40 0.94
C PRO A 74 1.43 -11.80 -0.48
N ALA A 75 2.64 -12.35 -0.60
CA ALA A 75 3.22 -12.74 -1.87
C ALA A 75 2.55 -14.01 -2.40
N ARG A 76 1.59 -13.83 -3.31
CA ARG A 76 0.84 -14.90 -3.97
C ARG A 76 0.81 -14.66 -5.48
N ALA A 77 0.61 -15.73 -6.26
CA ALA A 77 0.34 -15.60 -7.69
C ALA A 77 -0.89 -14.70 -7.93
N TYR A 78 -0.93 -13.99 -9.06
CA TYR A 78 -2.01 -13.03 -9.34
C TYR A 78 -3.40 -13.69 -9.29
N GLU A 79 -3.56 -14.86 -9.90
CA GLU A 79 -4.82 -15.61 -9.92
C GLU A 79 -5.31 -15.96 -8.51
N ALA A 80 -4.39 -16.43 -7.65
CA ALA A 80 -4.71 -16.72 -6.26
C ALA A 80 -5.16 -15.45 -5.50
N ARG A 81 -4.58 -14.28 -5.79
CA ARG A 81 -5.03 -13.00 -5.20
C ARG A 81 -6.42 -12.60 -5.70
N THR A 82 -6.72 -12.79 -6.98
CA THR A 82 -8.04 -12.40 -7.51
C THR A 82 -9.18 -13.23 -6.95
N ALA A 83 -8.91 -14.47 -6.53
CA ALA A 83 -9.89 -15.35 -5.87
C ALA A 83 -9.92 -15.20 -4.33
N ASP A 84 -8.96 -14.49 -3.74
CA ASP A 84 -8.82 -14.38 -2.29
C ASP A 84 -9.91 -13.44 -1.70
N PRO A 85 -10.73 -13.92 -0.74
CA PRO A 85 -11.78 -13.12 -0.11
C PRO A 85 -11.30 -11.80 0.48
N LEU A 86 -10.07 -11.75 1.02
CA LEU A 86 -9.50 -10.53 1.59
C LEU A 86 -9.25 -9.49 0.50
N PHE A 87 -8.72 -9.89 -0.65
CA PHE A 87 -8.49 -8.99 -1.78
C PHE A 87 -9.82 -8.50 -2.37
N GLY A 88 -10.83 -9.37 -2.43
CA GLY A 88 -12.19 -8.99 -2.83
C GLY A 88 -12.80 -7.93 -1.90
N TRP A 89 -12.63 -8.12 -0.59
CA TRP A 89 -13.04 -7.12 0.40
C TRP A 89 -12.27 -5.80 0.24
N ILE A 90 -10.94 -5.85 -0.01
CA ILE A 90 -10.13 -4.64 -0.25
C ILE A 90 -10.63 -3.88 -1.48
N GLU A 91 -10.88 -4.56 -2.60
CA GLU A 91 -11.39 -3.93 -3.82
C GLU A 91 -12.78 -3.32 -3.61
N THR A 92 -13.69 -4.02 -2.91
CA THR A 92 -15.01 -3.50 -2.55
C THR A 92 -14.91 -2.30 -1.60
N THR A 93 -13.97 -2.30 -0.66
CA THR A 93 -13.85 -1.30 0.40
C THR A 93 -13.20 -0.01 -0.09
N PHE A 94 -12.15 -0.12 -0.91
CA PHE A 94 -11.34 1.03 -1.33
C PHE A 94 -11.43 1.34 -2.82
N GLY A 95 -11.67 0.34 -3.67
CA GLY A 95 -11.56 0.46 -5.12
C GLY A 95 -12.85 0.93 -5.77
N LEU A 96 -13.89 0.08 -5.69
CA LEU A 96 -15.06 0.16 -6.56
C LEU A 96 -16.37 0.21 -5.78
N ARG A 97 -17.35 0.92 -6.33
CA ARG A 97 -18.77 0.80 -5.96
C ARG A 97 -19.61 0.78 -7.23
N THR A 98 -20.82 0.26 -7.12
CA THR A 98 -21.79 0.29 -8.22
C THR A 98 -22.65 1.55 -8.14
N GLU A 99 -22.87 2.19 -9.28
CA GLU A 99 -23.82 3.29 -9.47
C GLU A 99 -24.47 3.10 -10.86
N ASP A 100 -25.80 3.05 -10.93
CA ASP A 100 -26.57 2.83 -12.16
C ASP A 100 -26.02 1.67 -13.02
N ASP A 101 -25.84 0.49 -12.39
CA ASP A 101 -25.29 -0.73 -13.00
C ASP A 101 -23.87 -0.59 -13.60
N ARG A 102 -23.11 0.44 -13.20
CA ARG A 102 -21.72 0.68 -13.60
C ARG A 102 -20.79 0.71 -12.40
N PHE A 103 -19.58 0.16 -12.56
CA PHE A 103 -18.50 0.41 -11.61
C PHE A 103 -17.99 1.85 -11.71
N VAL A 104 -17.94 2.51 -10.56
CA VAL A 104 -17.31 3.81 -10.35
C VAL A 104 -16.29 3.70 -9.22
N ARG A 105 -15.26 4.56 -9.25
CA ARG A 105 -14.28 4.61 -8.16
C ARG A 105 -14.97 4.98 -6.85
N ARG A 106 -14.57 4.34 -5.76
CA ARG A 106 -14.97 4.81 -4.43
C ARG A 106 -14.34 6.14 -4.11
N ARG A 107 -15.03 6.90 -3.26
CA ARG A 107 -14.41 8.04 -2.59
C ARG A 107 -13.30 7.50 -1.68
N PRO A 108 -12.13 8.16 -1.63
CA PRO A 108 -11.03 7.72 -0.77
C PRO A 108 -11.50 7.51 0.67
N ARG A 109 -11.20 6.33 1.22
CA ARG A 109 -11.42 5.99 2.62
C ARG A 109 -10.08 5.96 3.35
N THR A 110 -10.08 6.35 4.61
CA THR A 110 -8.87 6.26 5.46
C THR A 110 -8.68 4.81 5.93
N LEU A 111 -7.42 4.39 6.08
CA LEU A 111 -7.09 3.08 6.64
C LEU A 111 -7.69 2.87 8.04
N PRO A 112 -7.64 3.84 8.99
CA PRO A 112 -8.26 3.65 10.30
C PRO A 112 -9.78 3.42 10.24
N SER A 113 -10.49 4.11 9.34
CA SER A 113 -11.94 3.87 9.17
C SER A 113 -12.22 2.45 8.66
N ALA A 114 -11.47 2.01 7.66
CA ALA A 114 -11.63 0.66 7.12
C ALA A 114 -11.17 -0.43 8.11
N ALA A 115 -10.17 -0.15 8.93
CA ALA A 115 -9.73 -1.04 10.02
C ALA A 115 -10.83 -1.22 11.07
N GLY A 116 -11.62 -0.18 11.34
CA GLY A 116 -12.83 -0.26 12.16
C GLY A 116 -13.85 -1.25 11.62
N ASP A 117 -14.16 -1.20 10.33
CA ASP A 117 -15.06 -2.17 9.68
C ASP A 117 -14.48 -3.59 9.74
N MET A 118 -13.17 -3.73 9.52
CA MET A 118 -12.47 -5.02 9.57
C MET A 118 -12.45 -5.63 10.97
N ALA A 119 -12.44 -4.79 12.01
CA ALA A 119 -12.39 -5.21 13.40
C ALA A 119 -13.54 -6.17 13.76
N ALA A 120 -14.72 -5.96 13.16
CA ALA A 120 -15.88 -6.81 13.36
C ALA A 120 -15.65 -8.27 12.91
N PHE A 121 -14.71 -8.49 12.00
CA PHE A 121 -14.36 -9.82 11.49
C PHE A 121 -13.10 -10.39 12.17
N ALA A 122 -12.16 -9.53 12.55
CA ALA A 122 -10.83 -9.92 13.02
C ALA A 122 -10.72 -10.25 14.51
N HIS A 123 -11.57 -9.68 15.37
CA HIS A 123 -11.48 -9.89 16.82
C HIS A 123 -12.20 -11.17 17.25
N GLU A 124 -11.60 -11.87 18.21
CA GLU A 124 -12.28 -12.90 18.98
C GLU A 124 -13.41 -12.25 19.81
N PRO A 125 -14.53 -12.96 20.09
CA PRO A 125 -15.56 -12.46 20.98
C PRO A 125 -14.96 -12.04 22.34
N GLY A 126 -14.97 -10.73 22.63
CA GLY A 126 -14.45 -10.15 23.87
C GLY A 126 -13.10 -9.42 23.75
N ASP A 127 -12.44 -9.46 22.60
CA ASP A 127 -11.27 -8.62 22.33
C ASP A 127 -11.72 -7.19 21.94
N SER A 128 -11.36 -6.21 22.78
CA SER A 128 -11.71 -4.79 22.62
C SER A 128 -10.52 -3.94 22.18
N THR A 129 -9.44 -4.58 21.73
CA THR A 129 -8.25 -3.87 21.24
C THR A 129 -8.63 -2.99 20.06
N ALA A 130 -8.15 -1.75 20.04
CA ALA A 130 -8.37 -0.88 18.89
C ALA A 130 -7.71 -1.50 17.65
N PRO A 131 -8.42 -1.69 16.52
CA PRO A 131 -7.91 -2.34 15.33
C PRO A 131 -6.72 -1.59 14.69
N PHE A 132 -6.60 -0.30 15.01
CA PHE A 132 -5.50 0.54 14.59
C PHE A 132 -5.15 1.50 15.74
N VAL A 133 -3.90 1.43 16.21
CA VAL A 133 -3.34 2.36 17.20
C VAL A 133 -2.29 3.22 16.49
N TRP A 134 -2.46 4.54 16.55
CA TRP A 134 -1.45 5.47 16.03
C TRP A 134 -0.29 5.56 17.01
N ASP A 135 0.88 5.12 16.58
CA ASP A 135 2.12 5.17 17.35
C ASP A 135 3.18 5.94 16.55
N GLU A 136 3.45 7.18 16.98
CA GLU A 136 4.42 8.06 16.32
C GLU A 136 5.85 7.51 16.42
N GLY A 137 6.22 6.92 17.56
CA GLY A 137 7.55 6.37 17.78
C GLY A 137 7.80 5.16 16.88
N ARG A 138 6.85 4.23 16.83
CA ARG A 138 6.90 3.08 15.93
C ARG A 138 6.91 3.49 14.47
N ARG A 139 6.09 4.49 14.09
CA ARG A 139 6.07 5.00 12.71
C ARG A 139 7.41 5.60 12.32
N PHE A 140 8.00 6.38 13.22
CA PHE A 140 9.30 6.97 13.01
C PHE A 140 10.38 5.89 12.84
N ALA A 141 10.38 4.86 13.70
CA ALA A 141 11.29 3.72 13.56
C ALA A 141 11.11 2.98 12.21
N MET A 142 9.86 2.75 11.78
CA MET A 142 9.59 2.17 10.45
C MET A 142 10.11 3.05 9.32
N GLN A 143 9.94 4.38 9.42
CA GLN A 143 10.45 5.31 8.42
C GLN A 143 11.98 5.26 8.37
N ALA A 144 12.65 5.25 9.52
CA ALA A 144 14.10 5.15 9.59
C ALA A 144 14.64 3.86 8.93
N GLU A 145 14.01 2.72 9.22
CA GLU A 145 14.35 1.46 8.56
C GLU A 145 14.12 1.50 7.05
N PHE A 146 13.01 2.09 6.59
CA PHE A 146 12.74 2.21 5.16
C PHE A 146 13.75 3.12 4.46
N ASP A 147 14.05 4.29 5.02
CA ASP A 147 14.99 5.24 4.42
C ASP A 147 16.40 4.63 4.31
N ALA A 148 16.84 3.91 5.34
CA ALA A 148 18.11 3.17 5.33
C ALA A 148 18.09 2.02 4.30
N ALA A 149 17.05 1.19 4.30
CA ALA A 149 16.92 0.05 3.38
C ALA A 149 16.86 0.50 1.91
N TYR A 150 16.14 1.58 1.60
CA TYR A 150 16.11 2.14 0.26
C TYR A 150 17.45 2.72 -0.16
N SER A 151 18.20 3.33 0.76
CA SER A 151 19.54 3.82 0.47
C SER A 151 20.46 2.68 0.04
N HIS A 152 20.45 1.55 0.75
CA HIS A 152 21.17 0.33 0.36
C HIS A 152 20.66 -0.25 -0.98
N LEU A 153 19.33 -0.33 -1.17
CA LEU A 153 18.73 -0.87 -2.40
C LEU A 153 19.11 -0.07 -3.64
N TYR A 154 19.20 1.25 -3.53
CA TYR A 154 19.57 2.13 -4.63
C TYR A 154 21.07 2.40 -4.74
N GLY A 155 21.89 1.77 -3.90
CA GLY A 155 23.35 1.94 -3.90
C GLY A 155 23.81 3.34 -3.47
N VAL A 156 23.01 4.03 -2.66
CA VAL A 156 23.38 5.33 -2.08
C VAL A 156 24.41 5.09 -0.99
N SER A 157 25.59 5.70 -1.14
CA SER A 157 26.66 5.58 -0.16
C SER A 157 26.28 6.22 1.17
N ARG A 158 26.97 5.85 2.25
CA ARG A 158 26.75 6.42 3.58
C ARG A 158 26.91 7.94 3.61
N ASP A 159 27.88 8.47 2.85
CA ASP A 159 28.14 9.90 2.73
C ASP A 159 27.07 10.60 1.90
N ASP A 160 26.60 9.98 0.81
CA ASP A 160 25.53 10.53 -0.03
C ASP A 160 24.19 10.53 0.72
N ALA A 161 23.89 9.48 1.49
CA ALA A 161 22.71 9.43 2.33
C ALA A 161 22.71 10.57 3.36
N ASP A 162 23.87 10.83 3.98
CA ASP A 162 24.04 11.97 4.89
C ASP A 162 23.85 13.31 4.19
N TYR A 163 24.45 13.46 3.00
CA TYR A 163 24.30 14.67 2.21
C TYR A 163 22.84 14.92 1.82
N ILE A 164 22.11 13.89 1.39
CA ILE A 164 20.68 13.95 1.07
C ILE A 164 19.90 14.41 2.30
N MET A 165 20.15 13.85 3.47
CA MET A 165 19.49 14.26 4.72
C MET A 165 19.85 15.71 5.10
N ASP A 166 21.08 16.14 4.89
CA ASP A 166 21.56 17.49 5.21
C ASP A 166 21.06 18.57 4.23
N SER A 167 20.56 18.16 3.06
CA SER A 167 20.02 19.06 2.03
C SER A 167 18.81 19.88 2.53
N PHE A 168 18.12 19.43 3.58
CA PHE A 168 17.00 20.12 4.23
C PHE A 168 17.46 21.28 5.14
N GLY A 169 18.26 22.20 4.59
CA GLY A 169 18.94 23.25 5.37
C GLY A 169 18.02 24.19 6.16
N ALA A 170 16.78 24.44 5.69
CA ALA A 170 15.80 25.22 6.46
C ALA A 170 15.32 24.49 7.71
N PHE A 171 15.07 23.17 7.62
CA PHE A 171 14.66 22.35 8.76
C PHE A 171 15.76 22.28 9.82
N ARG A 172 17.00 22.01 9.38
CA ARG A 172 18.18 22.01 10.25
C ARG A 172 18.42 23.33 10.97
N ARG A 173 18.18 24.47 10.33
CA ARG A 173 18.32 25.80 10.96
C ARG A 173 17.20 26.12 11.93
N ASN A 174 15.97 25.74 11.61
CA ASN A 174 14.79 26.11 12.39
C ASN A 174 14.59 25.23 13.62
N ASP A 175 14.99 23.96 13.57
CA ASP A 175 14.87 23.02 14.69
C ASP A 175 16.04 22.02 14.69
N PRO A 176 17.25 22.46 15.12
CA PRO A 176 18.45 21.64 15.06
C PRO A 176 18.33 20.34 15.88
N GLU A 177 17.66 20.40 17.04
CA GLU A 177 17.48 19.23 17.90
C GLU A 177 16.57 18.19 17.26
N ARG A 178 15.43 18.61 16.69
CA ARG A 178 14.55 17.68 15.99
C ARG A 178 15.19 17.12 14.73
N PHE A 179 15.98 17.93 14.03
CA PHE A 179 16.78 17.46 12.91
C PHE A 179 17.73 16.34 13.33
N ALA A 180 18.51 16.53 14.40
CA ALA A 180 19.40 15.50 14.94
C ALA A 180 18.63 14.24 15.38
N ARG A 181 17.53 14.40 16.14
CA ARG A 181 16.65 13.28 16.54
C ARG A 181 16.06 12.51 15.35
N THR A 182 15.96 13.14 14.17
CA THR A 182 15.45 12.50 12.95
C THR A 182 16.58 11.77 12.20
N LYS A 183 17.73 12.42 12.03
CA LYS A 183 18.86 11.91 11.24
C LYS A 183 19.59 10.75 11.91
N THR A 184 19.78 10.82 13.23
CA THR A 184 20.56 9.81 13.97
C THR A 184 19.99 8.40 13.80
N PRO A 185 18.68 8.15 14.02
CA PRO A 185 18.13 6.80 13.87
C PRO A 185 18.23 6.24 12.45
N ILE A 186 18.10 7.08 11.41
CA ILE A 186 18.28 6.66 10.01
C ILE A 186 19.73 6.22 9.78
N SER A 187 20.68 6.99 10.31
CA SER A 187 22.12 6.74 10.18
C SER A 187 22.52 5.45 10.89
N ASP A 188 22.08 5.28 12.15
CA ASP A 188 22.37 4.11 12.96
C ASP A 188 21.82 2.82 12.31
N VAL A 189 20.61 2.89 11.74
CA VAL A 189 20.02 1.76 11.03
C VAL A 189 20.75 1.46 9.72
N TYR A 190 21.18 2.49 8.98
CA TYR A 190 21.99 2.30 7.78
C TYR A 190 23.27 1.53 8.10
N ASP A 191 23.98 1.94 9.16
CA ASP A 191 25.25 1.34 9.57
C ASP A 191 25.05 -0.10 10.07
N ALA A 192 23.97 -0.36 10.81
CA ALA A 192 23.60 -1.72 11.23
C ALA A 192 23.27 -2.64 10.04
N MET A 193 22.57 -2.12 9.02
CA MET A 193 22.31 -2.88 7.78
C MET A 193 23.58 -3.13 6.97
N ALA A 194 24.49 -2.14 6.89
CA ALA A 194 25.78 -2.29 6.23
C ALA A 194 26.60 -3.40 6.89
N GLN A 195 26.67 -3.40 8.22
CA GLN A 195 27.37 -4.44 8.99
C GLN A 195 26.75 -5.83 8.77
N ALA A 196 25.42 -5.93 8.73
CA ALA A 196 24.71 -7.18 8.42
C ALA A 196 25.08 -7.70 7.01
N MET A 197 25.11 -6.80 6.01
CA MET A 197 25.50 -7.14 4.63
C MET A 197 26.96 -7.60 4.52
N GLU A 198 27.88 -6.96 5.26
CA GLU A 198 29.31 -7.30 5.27
C GLU A 198 29.59 -8.63 5.98
N THR A 199 28.94 -8.86 7.12
CA THR A 199 29.16 -10.06 7.95
C THR A 199 28.38 -11.28 7.46
N GLY A 200 27.34 -11.06 6.64
CA GLY A 200 26.40 -12.10 6.22
C GLY A 200 25.40 -12.50 7.31
N GLU A 201 25.47 -11.88 8.50
CA GLU A 201 24.47 -12.05 9.55
C GLU A 201 23.22 -11.24 9.19
N PRO A 202 22.01 -11.73 9.48
CA PRO A 202 20.81 -11.01 9.06
C PRO A 202 20.55 -9.80 9.98
N TYR A 203 20.06 -8.72 9.39
CA TYR A 203 19.73 -7.48 10.11
C TYR A 203 18.58 -7.69 11.12
N GLU A 204 18.76 -7.19 12.35
CA GLU A 204 17.73 -7.15 13.39
C GLU A 204 16.97 -5.81 13.38
N THR A 205 15.64 -5.88 13.31
CA THR A 205 14.76 -4.71 13.28
C THR A 205 14.76 -3.94 14.60
N ILE A 206 14.75 -2.60 14.51
CA ILE A 206 14.60 -1.70 15.66
C ILE A 206 13.13 -1.56 16.11
N LEU A 207 12.19 -2.22 15.42
CA LEU A 207 10.77 -2.19 15.77
C LEU A 207 10.50 -3.03 17.02
N ASP A 208 9.95 -2.40 18.06
CA ASP A 208 9.46 -3.07 19.27
C ASP A 208 7.93 -2.84 19.42
N PRO A 209 7.10 -3.90 19.55
CA PRO A 209 7.45 -5.28 19.24
C PRO A 209 7.85 -5.44 17.77
N PRO A 210 8.65 -6.45 17.39
CA PRO A 210 8.86 -6.76 15.98
C PRO A 210 7.50 -6.96 15.31
N ARG A 211 7.40 -6.69 14.00
CA ARG A 211 6.15 -6.90 13.24
C ARG A 211 5.51 -8.21 13.69
N ARG A 212 4.23 -8.18 14.09
CA ARG A 212 3.52 -9.34 14.66
C ARG A 212 3.85 -10.55 13.79
N ARG A 213 4.69 -11.44 14.33
CA ARG A 213 5.15 -12.61 13.60
C ARG A 213 3.91 -13.38 13.23
N ALA A 214 3.83 -13.86 12.00
CA ALA A 214 2.99 -15.01 11.79
C ALA A 214 3.43 -16.12 12.73
N ALA A 215 2.50 -16.82 13.36
CA ALA A 215 2.85 -18.00 14.13
C ALA A 215 3.76 -18.87 13.25
N PRO A 216 4.92 -19.35 13.75
CA PRO A 216 5.80 -20.16 12.93
C PRO A 216 4.99 -21.33 12.39
N SER A 217 4.96 -21.48 11.07
CA SER A 217 4.38 -22.65 10.42
C SER A 217 5.01 -23.86 11.08
N ARG A 218 4.20 -24.67 11.76
CA ARG A 218 4.67 -25.87 12.46
C ARG A 218 5.12 -26.88 11.43
N GLN A 219 6.31 -26.71 10.87
CA GLN A 219 6.97 -27.76 10.11
C GLN A 219 7.55 -28.73 11.13
N VAL A 220 6.77 -29.76 11.46
CA VAL A 220 7.28 -30.94 12.15
C VAL A 220 8.15 -31.68 11.14
N GLY A 221 9.46 -31.46 11.22
CA GLY A 221 10.44 -32.32 10.57
C GLY A 221 10.41 -33.71 11.22
N ALA A 222 10.60 -34.75 10.42
CA ALA A 222 10.48 -36.15 10.85
C ALA A 222 11.48 -36.59 11.95
N ASP A 223 12.47 -35.75 12.31
CA ASP A 223 13.54 -36.10 13.25
C ASP A 223 13.65 -35.18 14.49
N GLY A 224 12.62 -34.39 14.81
CA GLY A 224 12.49 -33.76 16.14
C GLY A 224 13.58 -32.75 16.56
N GLN A 225 14.39 -32.23 15.63
CA GLN A 225 15.42 -31.24 15.93
C GLN A 225 14.94 -29.82 15.64
N GLU A 226 14.90 -28.96 16.68
CA GLU A 226 14.63 -27.52 16.56
C GLU A 226 15.72 -26.83 15.71
N MET A 227 15.30 -26.10 14.68
CA MET A 227 16.16 -25.23 13.87
C MET A 227 16.06 -23.79 14.41
N PRO A 228 17.17 -23.03 14.46
CA PRO A 228 17.14 -21.65 14.93
C PRO A 228 16.32 -20.75 14.00
N ALA A 229 15.81 -19.67 14.60
CA ALA A 229 14.86 -18.73 14.01
C ALA A 229 15.33 -18.20 12.64
N ALA A 230 14.47 -18.32 11.62
CA ALA A 230 14.67 -17.65 10.35
C ALA A 230 14.48 -16.13 10.55
N LEU A 231 15.60 -15.40 10.53
CA LEU A 231 15.63 -13.95 10.41
C LEU A 231 15.11 -13.52 9.03
N VAL A 232 14.64 -12.27 8.94
CA VAL A 232 14.29 -11.64 7.67
C VAL A 232 15.56 -11.50 6.82
N ARG A 233 15.75 -12.43 5.89
CA ARG A 233 16.81 -12.35 4.88
C ARG A 233 16.37 -11.34 3.82
N VAL A 234 16.82 -10.09 3.93
CA VAL A 234 16.75 -9.15 2.81
C VAL A 234 17.84 -9.57 1.83
N GLU A 235 17.53 -10.45 0.89
CA GLU A 235 18.44 -10.77 -0.21
C GLU A 235 18.50 -9.58 -1.17
N LEU A 236 19.39 -8.63 -0.87
CA LEU A 236 19.83 -7.60 -1.82
C LEU A 236 20.73 -8.28 -2.85
N VAL A 237 20.12 -8.86 -3.88
CA VAL A 237 20.85 -9.41 -5.02
C VAL A 237 21.42 -8.24 -5.82
N GLN A 238 22.72 -7.98 -5.68
CA GLN A 238 23.45 -7.07 -6.57
C GLN A 238 23.60 -7.73 -7.95
N GLY A 239 22.81 -7.29 -8.92
CA GLY A 239 23.03 -7.62 -10.32
C GLY A 239 24.34 -7.00 -10.82
N HIS A 240 25.24 -7.83 -11.35
CA HIS A 240 26.40 -7.42 -12.13
C HIS A 240 25.99 -6.93 -13.52
#